data_AF-K1TUF7-F1
#
_entry.id   AF-K1TUF7-F1
#
_cell.length_a   1.000
_cell.length_b   1.000
_cell.length_c   1.000
_cell.angle_alpha   90.00
_cell.angle_beta   90.00
_cell.angle_gamma   90.00
#
_symmetry.space_group_name_H-M   'P 1'
#
loop_
_entity.id
_entity.type
_entity.pdbx_description
1 polymer ?
#
loop_
_entity_poly.entity_id
_entity_poly.type
_entity_poly.pdbx_seq_one_letter_code
_entity_poly.pdbx_strand_id
1 'polypeptide(L)'
;MAAATIVEKSQGTDYAHAHYYGAWWFILIWAVLAALGAFYIIKRKVKCASTLALHLSFIIILAGALLTHISAKRGMIHLRIGQPTDTYMAQDEEQGMKEEKLPFSLCLKKFEAKMHDGTNAVADYSSKFTVIDGDDKSEGEVSMNNIYSHRSYRLYQSSYDEDDKGSVLAINADPYGIPVTYTGYALLFISLVWML
;
A
#
# COMPACT_ATOMS: atom_id res chain seq x y z
N MET A 1 -7.90 -17.97 1.88
CA MET A 1 -7.15 -17.28 2.95
C MET A 1 -6.32 -18.27 3.77
N ALA A 2 -6.90 -19.19 4.55
CA ALA A 2 -6.13 -20.12 5.40
C ALA A 2 -5.03 -20.92 4.67
N ALA A 3 -5.32 -21.45 3.47
CA ALA A 3 -4.32 -22.17 2.68
C ALA A 3 -3.15 -21.28 2.22
N ALA A 4 -3.42 -20.02 1.84
CA ALA A 4 -2.39 -19.08 1.42
C ALA A 4 -1.45 -18.71 2.57
N THR A 5 -1.99 -18.52 3.78
CA THR A 5 -1.19 -18.25 4.99
C THR A 5 -0.27 -19.41 5.37
N ILE A 6 -0.70 -20.66 5.15
CA ILE A 6 0.16 -21.83 5.39
C ILE A 6 1.31 -21.86 4.38
N VAL A 7 1.03 -21.57 3.11
CA VAL A 7 2.05 -21.52 2.05
C VAL A 7 3.02 -20.36 2.27
N GLU A 8 2.53 -19.20 2.68
CA GLU A 8 3.37 -18.06 3.06
C GLU A 8 4.37 -18.43 4.17
N LYS A 9 3.91 -19.14 5.20
CA LYS A 9 4.79 -19.60 6.27
C LYS A 9 5.86 -20.59 5.79
N SER A 10 5.59 -21.42 4.78
CA SER A 10 6.52 -22.45 4.32
C SER A 10 7.44 -21.99 3.18
N GLN A 11 6.96 -21.12 2.29
CA GLN A 11 7.66 -20.73 1.05
C GLN A 11 7.99 -19.23 0.98
N GLY A 12 7.60 -18.46 1.98
CA GLY A 12 7.86 -17.02 2.07
C GLY A 12 6.75 -16.17 1.45
N THR A 13 6.76 -14.90 1.86
CA THR A 13 5.76 -13.89 1.52
C THR A 13 5.74 -13.59 0.02
N ASP A 14 6.90 -13.45 -0.62
CA ASP A 14 7.00 -13.14 -2.06
C ASP A 14 6.34 -14.23 -2.92
N TYR A 15 6.57 -15.51 -2.57
CA TYR A 15 5.97 -16.64 -3.27
C TYR A 15 4.45 -16.66 -3.12
N ALA A 16 3.95 -16.45 -1.90
CA ALA A 16 2.51 -16.44 -1.62
C ALA A 16 1.80 -15.27 -2.32
N HIS A 17 2.44 -14.10 -2.37
CA HIS A 17 1.91 -12.96 -3.12
C HIS A 17 1.80 -13.25 -4.61
N ALA A 18 2.86 -13.77 -5.24
CA ALA A 18 2.86 -14.05 -6.67
C ALA A 18 1.82 -15.12 -7.08
N HIS A 19 1.61 -16.16 -6.26
CA HIS A 19 0.80 -17.32 -6.67
C HIS A 19 -0.64 -17.32 -6.13
N TYR A 20 -0.92 -16.58 -5.06
CA TYR A 20 -2.24 -16.58 -4.42
C TYR A 20 -2.85 -15.18 -4.37
N TYR A 21 -2.18 -14.22 -3.74
CA TYR A 21 -2.81 -12.92 -3.47
C TYR A 21 -2.88 -12.00 -4.71
N GLY A 22 -1.87 -12.04 -5.58
CA GLY A 22 -1.83 -11.32 -6.86
C GLY A 22 -2.31 -12.16 -8.05
N ALA A 23 -2.71 -13.42 -7.83
CA ALA A 23 -3.02 -14.30 -8.93
C ALA A 23 -4.38 -14.01 -9.58
N TRP A 24 -4.42 -14.04 -10.91
CA TRP A 24 -5.62 -13.76 -11.71
C TRP A 24 -6.83 -14.64 -11.31
N TRP A 25 -6.58 -15.90 -10.91
CA TRP A 25 -7.64 -16.83 -10.52
C TRP A 25 -8.32 -16.39 -9.21
N PHE A 26 -7.56 -15.80 -8.28
CA PHE A 26 -8.08 -15.32 -7.01
C PHE A 26 -9.02 -14.12 -7.23
N ILE A 27 -8.61 -13.20 -8.11
CA ILE A 27 -9.43 -12.07 -8.56
C ILE A 27 -10.71 -12.57 -9.25
N LEU A 28 -10.58 -13.60 -10.10
CA LEU A 28 -11.72 -14.18 -10.82
C LEU A 28 -12.76 -14.81 -9.86
N ILE A 29 -12.33 -15.49 -8.79
CA ILE A 29 -13.26 -16.06 -7.80
C ILE A 29 -14.11 -14.97 -7.14
N TRP A 30 -13.48 -13.86 -6.73
CA TRP A 30 -14.20 -12.73 -6.14
C TRP A 30 -15.16 -12.07 -7.13
N ALA A 31 -14.75 -11.91 -8.39
CA ALA A 31 -15.59 -11.36 -9.44
C ALA A 31 -16.83 -12.25 -9.70
N VAL A 32 -16.65 -13.57 -9.78
CA VAL A 32 -17.75 -14.53 -9.95
C VAL A 32 -18.69 -14.50 -8.75
N LEU A 33 -18.17 -14.46 -7.52
CA LEU A 33 -18.99 -14.38 -6.31
C LEU A 33 -19.85 -13.10 -6.30
N ALA A 34 -19.26 -11.95 -6.63
CA ALA A 34 -19.98 -10.68 -6.72
C ALA A 34 -21.07 -10.72 -7.81
N ALA A 35 -20.76 -11.29 -8.99
CA ALA A 35 -21.71 -11.44 -10.08
C ALA A 35 -22.89 -12.35 -9.71
N LEU A 36 -22.63 -13.48 -9.04
CA LEU A 36 -23.68 -14.39 -8.56
C LEU A 36 -24.58 -13.71 -7.52
N GLY A 37 -24.00 -12.94 -6.60
CA GLY A 37 -24.75 -12.14 -5.62
C GLY A 37 -25.66 -11.11 -6.29
N ALA A 38 -25.12 -10.34 -7.24
CA ALA A 38 -25.89 -9.37 -8.02
C ALA A 38 -27.02 -10.05 -8.82
N PHE A 39 -26.73 -11.17 -9.48
CA PHE A 39 -27.72 -11.96 -10.22
C PHE A 39 -28.84 -12.46 -9.30
N TYR A 40 -28.50 -12.96 -8.10
CA TYR A 40 -29.49 -13.41 -7.13
C TYR A 40 -30.43 -12.26 -6.69
N ILE A 41 -29.88 -11.08 -6.42
CA ILE A 41 -30.64 -9.88 -6.06
C ILE A 41 -31.62 -9.48 -7.16
N ILE A 42 -31.15 -9.43 -8.41
CA ILE A 42 -31.97 -9.07 -9.57
C ILE A 42 -33.08 -10.10 -9.76
N LYS A 43 -32.74 -11.39 -9.71
CA LYS A 43 -33.70 -12.50 -9.85
C LYS A 43 -34.77 -12.48 -8.75
N ARG A 44 -34.38 -12.18 -7.51
CA ARG A 44 -35.29 -12.05 -6.35
C ARG A 44 -36.00 -10.70 -6.28
N LYS A 45 -35.66 -9.74 -7.15
CA LYS A 45 -36.18 -8.37 -7.16
C LYS A 45 -36.13 -7.73 -5.76
N VAL A 46 -35.01 -7.92 -5.06
CA VAL A 46 -34.83 -7.34 -3.72
C VAL A 46 -34.86 -5.83 -3.83
N LYS A 47 -35.76 -5.18 -3.09
CA LYS A 47 -35.91 -3.71 -3.07
C LYS A 47 -35.39 -3.07 -1.78
N CYS A 48 -34.92 -3.89 -0.84
CA CYS A 48 -34.43 -3.40 0.44
C CYS A 48 -33.17 -2.56 0.20
N ALA A 49 -33.28 -1.25 0.46
CA ALA A 49 -32.21 -0.30 0.18
C ALA A 49 -30.92 -0.64 0.94
N SER A 50 -31.03 -1.12 2.20
CA SER A 50 -29.87 -1.51 3.01
C SER A 50 -29.16 -2.74 2.43
N THR A 51 -29.90 -3.76 1.99
CA THR A 51 -29.33 -4.94 1.32
C THR A 51 -28.68 -4.58 -0.02
N LEU A 52 -29.30 -3.67 -0.79
CA LEU A 52 -28.71 -3.19 -2.05
C LEU A 52 -27.43 -2.38 -1.80
N ALA A 53 -27.43 -1.49 -0.80
CA ALA A 53 -26.26 -0.71 -0.41
C ALA A 53 -25.11 -1.61 0.07
N LEU A 54 -25.43 -2.67 0.83
CA LEU A 54 -24.47 -3.67 1.27
C LEU A 54 -23.76 -4.33 0.06
N HIS A 55 -24.51 -4.79 -0.93
CA HIS A 55 -23.90 -5.45 -2.10
C HIS A 55 -23.17 -4.46 -3.01
N LEU A 56 -23.69 -3.25 -3.16
CA LEU A 56 -23.02 -2.18 -3.87
C LEU A 56 -21.66 -1.86 -3.23
N SER A 57 -21.56 -1.89 -1.91
CA SER A 57 -20.29 -1.66 -1.20
C SER A 57 -19.21 -2.69 -1.59
N PHE A 58 -19.57 -3.98 -1.71
CA PHE A 58 -18.63 -5.02 -2.16
C PHE A 58 -18.18 -4.78 -3.60
N ILE A 59 -19.06 -4.34 -4.49
CA ILE A 59 -18.70 -4.01 -5.88
C ILE A 59 -17.72 -2.83 -5.90
N ILE A 60 -17.97 -1.79 -5.10
CA ILE A 60 -17.07 -0.62 -5.01
C ILE A 60 -15.71 -1.02 -4.44
N ILE A 61 -15.66 -1.86 -3.40
CA ILE A 61 -14.41 -2.37 -2.82
C ILE A 61 -13.62 -3.18 -3.86
N LEU A 62 -14.29 -4.06 -4.61
CA LEU A 62 -13.65 -4.84 -5.68
C LEU A 62 -13.15 -3.97 -6.82
N ALA A 63 -13.92 -2.94 -7.21
CA ALA A 63 -13.49 -1.97 -8.21
C ALA A 63 -12.27 -1.16 -7.73
N GLY A 64 -12.25 -0.75 -6.47
CA GLY A 64 -11.10 -0.09 -5.84
C GLY A 64 -9.86 -0.97 -5.82
N ALA A 65 -10.00 -2.24 -5.43
CA ALA A 65 -8.90 -3.21 -5.46
C ALA A 65 -8.37 -3.45 -6.88
N LEU A 66 -9.24 -3.51 -7.89
CA LEU A 66 -8.84 -3.60 -9.29
C LEU A 66 -8.09 -2.34 -9.74
N LEU A 67 -8.54 -1.14 -9.35
CA LEU A 67 -7.85 0.12 -9.63
C LEU A 67 -6.46 0.13 -8.99
N THR A 68 -6.32 -0.32 -7.73
CA THR A 68 -5.01 -0.48 -7.09
C THR A 68 -4.12 -1.42 -7.89
N HIS A 69 -4.66 -2.56 -8.35
CA HIS A 69 -3.88 -3.55 -9.10
C HIS A 69 -3.32 -3.00 -10.42
N ILE A 70 -4.06 -2.14 -11.13
CA ILE A 70 -3.63 -1.63 -12.43
C ILE A 70 -2.87 -0.30 -12.36
N SER A 71 -3.05 0.50 -11.30
CA SER A 71 -2.54 1.88 -11.24
C SER A 71 -1.57 2.16 -10.10
N ALA A 72 -1.45 1.26 -9.11
CA ALA A 72 -0.55 1.49 -7.99
C ALA A 72 0.91 1.38 -8.42
N LYS A 73 1.73 2.28 -7.90
CA LYS A 73 3.19 2.28 -8.07
C LYS A 73 3.84 1.87 -6.77
N ARG A 74 4.78 0.93 -6.83
CA ARG A 74 5.53 0.45 -5.67
C ARG A 74 7.01 0.39 -6.00
N GLY A 75 7.85 0.60 -5.00
CA GLY A 75 9.29 0.54 -5.20
C GLY A 75 10.08 0.96 -3.98
N MET A 76 11.39 1.06 -4.16
CA MET A 76 12.34 1.36 -3.10
C MET A 76 13.20 2.56 -3.52
N ILE A 77 13.40 3.51 -2.62
CA ILE A 77 14.36 4.60 -2.81
C ILE A 77 15.46 4.50 -1.77
N HIS A 78 16.71 4.61 -2.23
CA HIS A 78 17.87 4.71 -1.36
C HIS A 78 18.26 6.17 -1.23
N LEU A 79 18.31 6.66 0.01
CA LEU A 79 18.70 8.02 0.34
C LEU A 79 20.01 8.01 1.11
N ARG A 80 20.92 8.91 0.73
CA ARG A 80 22.19 9.16 1.43
C ARG A 80 22.20 10.56 2.02
N ILE A 81 22.85 10.73 3.17
CA ILE A 81 22.89 12.02 3.87
C ILE A 81 23.46 13.11 2.94
N GLY A 82 22.70 14.20 2.78
CA GLY A 82 23.11 15.37 1.99
C GLY A 82 23.01 15.20 0.47
N GLN A 83 22.66 14.01 -0.02
CA GLN A 83 22.45 13.76 -1.46
C GLN A 83 20.95 13.83 -1.79
N PRO A 84 20.51 14.77 -2.63
CA PRO A 84 19.14 14.78 -3.12
C PRO A 84 18.96 13.69 -4.19
N THR A 85 17.93 12.88 -4.03
CA THR A 85 17.55 11.81 -4.96
C THR A 85 16.10 12.01 -5.40
N ASP A 86 15.85 11.98 -6.71
CA ASP A 86 14.52 12.03 -7.32
C ASP A 86 14.13 10.72 -8.01
N THR A 87 15.01 9.72 -8.03
CA THR A 87 14.77 8.41 -8.64
C THR A 87 14.51 7.34 -7.60
N TYR A 88 13.64 6.39 -7.93
CA TYR A 88 13.39 5.20 -7.13
C TYR A 88 13.36 3.96 -8.02
N MET A 89 13.64 2.81 -7.43
CA MET A 89 13.55 1.52 -8.07
C MET A 89 12.11 1.04 -8.00
N ALA A 90 11.35 1.27 -9.06
CA ALA A 90 10.01 0.73 -9.21
C ALA A 90 10.08 -0.80 -9.37
N GLN A 91 9.19 -1.50 -8.66
CA GLN A 91 9.02 -2.93 -8.77
C GLN A 91 7.95 -3.19 -9.82
N ASP A 92 8.36 -3.66 -11.00
CA ASP A 92 7.47 -4.10 -12.07
C ASP A 92 7.37 -5.63 -12.05
N GLU A 93 6.15 -6.18 -12.02
CA GLU A 93 5.91 -7.62 -11.95
C GLU A 93 6.38 -8.37 -13.21
N GLU A 94 6.41 -7.70 -14.37
CA GLU A 94 6.79 -8.31 -15.65
C GLU A 94 8.23 -7.96 -16.07
N GLN A 95 8.71 -6.76 -15.76
CA GLN A 95 10.00 -6.24 -16.25
C GLN A 95 11.11 -6.20 -15.19
N GLY A 96 10.81 -6.56 -13.94
CA GLY A 96 11.76 -6.52 -12.83
C GLY A 96 11.95 -5.10 -12.26
N MET A 97 13.14 -4.81 -11.75
CA MET A 97 13.42 -3.51 -11.12
C MET A 97 13.73 -2.47 -12.19
N LYS A 98 12.97 -1.37 -12.21
CA LYS A 98 13.13 -0.28 -13.17
C LYS A 98 13.30 1.05 -12.45
N GLU A 99 14.24 1.87 -12.91
CA GLU A 99 14.38 3.23 -12.36
C GLU A 99 13.24 4.13 -12.87
N GLU A 100 12.47 4.71 -11.95
CA GLU A 100 11.45 5.72 -12.25
C GLU A 100 11.75 7.02 -11.49
N LYS A 101 11.32 8.15 -12.06
CA LYS A 101 11.45 9.47 -11.43
C LYS A 101 10.22 9.83 -10.62
N LEU A 102 10.45 10.38 -9.43
CA LEU A 102 9.47 11.05 -8.59
C LEU A 102 9.22 12.47 -9.11
N PRO A 103 8.02 13.01 -8.87
CA PRO A 103 7.72 14.42 -9.17
C PRO A 103 8.33 15.39 -8.15
N PHE A 104 9.09 14.91 -7.17
CA PHE A 104 9.78 15.67 -6.13
C PHE A 104 11.10 14.98 -5.78
N SER A 105 12.02 15.70 -5.15
CA SER A 105 13.28 15.14 -4.66
C SER A 105 13.26 14.95 -3.14
N LEU A 106 13.95 13.93 -2.65
CA LEU A 106 14.14 13.65 -1.23
C LEU A 106 15.62 13.79 -0.89
N CYS A 107 15.93 14.47 0.20
CA CYS A 107 17.30 14.62 0.69
C CYS A 107 17.37 14.18 2.15
N LEU A 108 18.07 13.09 2.44
CA LEU A 108 18.24 12.61 3.81
C LEU A 108 19.06 13.63 4.61
N LYS A 109 18.52 14.06 5.75
CA LYS A 109 19.19 14.97 6.68
C LYS A 109 19.87 14.19 7.79
N LYS A 110 19.13 13.26 8.39
CA LYS A 110 19.61 12.48 9.52
C LYS A 110 18.90 11.14 9.57
N PHE A 111 19.65 10.11 9.90
CA PHE A 111 19.15 8.80 10.27
C PHE A 111 19.45 8.57 11.76
N GLU A 112 18.50 8.04 12.50
CA GLU A 112 18.64 7.71 13.92
C GLU A 112 18.08 6.30 14.19
N ALA A 113 18.93 5.43 14.73
CA ALA A 113 18.54 4.11 15.23
C ALA A 113 18.50 4.14 16.77
N LYS A 114 17.32 4.01 17.36
CA LYS A 114 17.12 3.95 18.80
C LYS A 114 17.26 2.51 19.28
N MET A 115 18.21 2.23 20.17
CA MET A 115 18.40 0.90 20.74
C MET A 115 17.48 0.66 21.95
N HIS A 116 17.16 -0.61 22.23
CA HIS A 116 16.56 -1.01 23.49
C HIS A 116 17.56 -0.91 24.63
N ASP A 117 17.15 -0.33 25.77
CA ASP A 117 18.00 -0.14 26.94
C ASP A 117 18.69 -1.45 27.36
N GLY A 118 20.02 -1.44 27.40
CA GLY A 118 20.82 -2.59 27.83
C GLY A 118 21.01 -3.70 26.79
N THR A 119 20.60 -3.51 25.53
CA THR A 119 20.84 -4.47 24.44
C THR A 119 21.34 -3.77 23.18
N ASN A 120 21.95 -4.54 22.26
CA ASN A 120 22.27 -4.07 20.91
C ASN A 120 21.10 -4.27 19.93
N ALA A 121 19.88 -4.54 20.43
CA ALA A 121 18.71 -4.72 19.60
C ALA A 121 18.09 -3.36 19.30
N VAL A 122 17.80 -3.10 18.03
CA VAL A 122 17.21 -1.82 17.62
C VAL A 122 15.72 -1.81 17.93
N ALA A 123 15.28 -0.76 18.63
CA ALA A 123 13.91 -0.53 19.06
C ALA A 123 13.11 0.30 18.05
N ASP A 124 13.73 1.28 17.41
CA ASP A 124 13.09 2.13 16.41
C ASP A 124 14.14 2.71 15.46
N TYR A 125 13.74 3.03 14.24
CA TYR A 125 14.55 3.73 13.26
C TYR A 125 13.76 4.93 12.76
N SER A 126 14.39 6.10 12.73
CA SER A 126 13.80 7.32 12.19
C SER A 126 14.70 7.93 11.11
N SER A 127 14.09 8.24 9.97
CA SER A 127 14.73 8.93 8.85
C SER A 127 14.09 10.30 8.69
N LYS A 128 14.86 11.35 8.93
CA LYS A 128 14.49 12.74 8.69
C LYS A 128 15.04 13.20 7.36
N PHE A 129 14.17 13.70 6.50
CA PHE A 129 14.54 14.15 5.15
C PHE A 129 13.84 15.46 4.81
N THR A 130 14.39 16.16 3.82
CA THR A 130 13.73 17.31 3.20
C THR A 130 13.10 16.86 1.90
N VAL A 131 11.82 17.20 1.72
CA VAL A 131 11.10 17.07 0.46
C VAL A 131 11.25 18.38 -0.31
N ILE A 132 11.69 18.28 -1.56
CA ILE A 132 11.88 19.42 -2.46
C ILE A 132 10.90 19.22 -3.62
N ASP A 133 9.88 20.06 -3.69
CA ASP A 133 8.80 19.99 -4.67
C ASP A 133 8.66 21.34 -5.37
N GLY A 134 9.41 21.51 -6.47
CA GLY A 134 9.58 22.81 -7.11
C GLY A 134 10.31 23.80 -6.18
N ASP A 135 9.67 24.92 -5.88
CA ASP A 135 10.20 25.96 -4.98
C ASP A 135 9.93 25.67 -3.50
N ASP A 136 9.00 24.75 -3.21
CA ASP A 136 8.62 24.40 -1.85
C ASP A 136 9.60 23.39 -1.24
N LYS A 137 10.02 23.68 -0.01
CA LYS A 137 10.83 22.78 0.82
C LYS A 137 10.12 22.51 2.13
N SER A 138 9.87 21.23 2.41
CA SER A 138 9.26 20.79 3.66
C SER A 138 10.12 19.72 4.32
N GLU A 139 10.02 19.61 5.63
CA GLU A 139 10.66 18.53 6.39
C GLU A 139 9.69 17.37 6.54
N GLY A 140 10.22 16.16 6.38
CA GLY A 140 9.50 14.91 6.55
C GLY A 140 10.27 13.95 7.45
N GLU A 141 9.53 13.09 8.14
CA GLU A 141 10.07 12.07 9.02
C GLU A 141 9.30 10.77 8.83
N VAL A 142 10.02 9.67 8.68
CA VAL A 142 9.46 8.32 8.61
C VAL A 142 10.12 7.47 9.69
N SER A 143 9.32 6.68 10.39
CA SER A 143 9.80 5.69 11.37
C SER A 143 8.94 4.43 11.33
N MET A 144 9.24 3.40 12.15
CA MET A 144 8.52 2.12 12.13
C MET A 144 6.99 2.29 12.28
N ASN A 145 6.55 3.28 13.06
CA ASN A 145 5.14 3.56 13.31
C ASN A 145 4.66 4.90 12.73
N ASN A 146 5.51 5.59 11.95
CA ASN A 146 5.16 6.87 11.36
C ASN A 146 5.38 6.86 9.84
N ILE A 147 4.27 6.92 9.11
CA ILE A 147 4.25 6.94 7.65
C ILE A 147 4.22 8.40 7.21
N TYR A 148 5.14 8.78 6.33
CA TYR A 148 5.10 10.10 5.71
C TYR A 148 4.34 10.02 4.39
N SER A 149 3.41 10.96 4.19
CA SER A 149 2.61 11.04 2.98
C SER A 149 2.81 12.39 2.31
N HIS A 150 3.12 12.39 1.03
CA HIS A 150 3.23 13.60 0.20
C HIS A 150 2.60 13.37 -1.16
N ARG A 151 1.68 14.26 -1.55
CA ARG A 151 0.80 14.06 -2.73
C ARG A 151 0.07 12.70 -2.64
N SER A 152 0.28 11.82 -3.61
CA SER A 152 -0.26 10.46 -3.64
C SER A 152 0.75 9.39 -3.22
N TYR A 153 1.94 9.80 -2.78
CA TYR A 153 3.04 8.91 -2.40
C TYR A 153 3.09 8.75 -0.88
N ARG A 154 3.28 7.52 -0.44
CA ARG A 154 3.52 7.16 0.95
C ARG A 154 4.89 6.53 1.08
N LEU A 155 5.66 7.02 2.03
CA LEU A 155 7.02 6.60 2.33
C LEU A 155 7.01 5.82 3.65
N TYR A 156 7.63 4.64 3.62
CA TYR A 156 7.74 3.73 4.75
C TYR A 156 9.21 3.42 5.01
N GLN A 157 9.60 3.29 6.27
CA GLN A 157 10.94 2.83 6.60
C GLN A 157 11.04 1.36 6.22
N SER A 158 12.02 0.99 5.40
CA SER A 158 12.25 -0.40 5.04
C SER A 158 13.56 -0.94 5.62
N SER A 159 14.67 -0.27 5.36
CA SER A 159 15.99 -0.65 5.89
C SER A 159 16.92 0.55 5.93
N TYR A 160 18.17 0.33 6.30
CA TYR A 160 19.21 1.35 6.44
C TYR A 160 20.57 0.74 6.13
N ASP A 161 21.54 1.61 5.85
CA ASP A 161 22.92 1.20 5.58
C ASP A 161 23.66 0.94 6.90
N GLU A 162 24.57 -0.04 6.92
CA GLU A 162 25.39 -0.36 8.10
C GLU A 162 26.31 0.79 8.55
N ASP A 163 26.53 1.79 7.69
CA ASP A 163 27.36 2.96 7.99
C ASP A 163 26.58 4.13 8.62
N ASP A 164 25.31 3.92 8.96
CA ASP A 164 24.36 4.91 9.52
C ASP A 164 24.18 6.18 8.66
N LYS A 165 24.63 6.16 7.40
CA LYS A 165 24.59 7.32 6.48
C LYS A 165 23.60 7.16 5.34
N GLY A 166 22.89 6.04 5.28
CA GLY A 166 21.86 5.82 4.30
C GLY A 166 20.61 5.16 4.88
N SER A 167 19.50 5.45 4.23
CA SER A 167 18.19 4.92 4.58
C SER A 167 17.48 4.47 3.31
N VAL A 168 16.83 3.31 3.39
CA VAL A 168 16.02 2.78 2.30
C VAL A 168 14.57 2.92 2.68
N LEU A 169 13.84 3.70 1.88
CA LEU A 169 12.41 3.91 2.06
C LEU A 169 11.64 3.13 1.00
N ALA A 170 10.57 2.45 1.42
CA ALA A 170 9.60 1.89 0.49
C ALA A 170 8.61 2.99 0.07
N ILE A 171 8.36 3.07 -1.23
CA ILE A 171 7.41 3.98 -1.85
C ILE A 171 6.17 3.19 -2.24
N ASN A 172 5.01 3.72 -1.91
CA ASN A 172 3.73 3.23 -2.39
C ASN A 172 2.84 4.41 -2.80
N ALA A 173 2.43 4.43 -4.07
CA ALA A 173 1.53 5.43 -4.61
C ALA A 173 0.29 4.75 -5.18
N ASP A 174 -0.89 5.10 -4.65
CA ASP A 174 -2.17 4.60 -5.17
C ASP A 174 -3.21 5.74 -5.12
N PRO A 175 -3.24 6.60 -6.16
CA PRO A 175 -4.09 7.78 -6.19
C PRO A 175 -5.58 7.46 -6.36
N TYR A 176 -5.94 6.31 -6.96
CA TYR A 176 -7.32 6.00 -7.35
C TYR A 176 -7.93 4.84 -6.58
N GLY A 177 -7.16 3.78 -6.32
CA GLY A 177 -7.65 2.59 -5.65
C GLY A 177 -7.98 2.82 -4.18
N ILE A 178 -7.12 3.52 -3.44
CA ILE A 178 -7.36 3.83 -2.02
C ILE A 178 -8.67 4.62 -1.82
N PRO A 179 -8.90 5.78 -2.47
CA PRO A 179 -10.11 6.55 -2.23
C PRO A 179 -11.40 5.77 -2.57
N VAL A 180 -11.38 5.00 -3.68
CA VAL A 180 -12.53 4.19 -4.09
C VAL A 180 -12.80 3.08 -3.08
N THR A 181 -11.76 2.37 -2.63
CA THR A 181 -11.88 1.29 -1.64
C THR A 181 -12.42 1.82 -0.31
N TYR A 182 -11.92 2.97 0.15
CA TYR A 182 -12.37 3.60 1.40
C TYR A 182 -13.82 4.11 1.30
N THR A 183 -14.24 4.59 0.13
CA THR A 183 -15.66 4.93 -0.12
C THR A 183 -16.54 3.68 -0.03
N GLY A 184 -16.06 2.55 -0.56
CA GLY A 184 -16.72 1.26 -0.41
C GLY A 184 -16.85 0.81 1.05
N TYR A 185 -15.77 0.92 1.84
CA TYR A 185 -15.83 0.60 3.27
C TYR A 185 -16.76 1.53 4.07
N ALA A 186 -16.78 2.82 3.75
CA ALA A 186 -17.72 3.76 4.38
C ALA A 186 -19.17 3.37 4.08
N LEU A 187 -19.48 3.04 2.81
CA LEU A 187 -20.81 2.56 2.42
C LEU A 187 -21.16 1.24 3.10
N LEU A 188 -20.22 0.31 3.19
CA LEU A 188 -20.39 -0.97 3.90
C LEU A 188 -20.80 -0.71 5.35
N PHE A 189 -20.04 0.13 6.07
CA PHE A 189 -20.34 0.49 7.45
C PHE A 189 -21.73 1.11 7.60
N ILE A 190 -22.06 2.11 6.77
CA ILE A 190 -23.39 2.75 6.77
C ILE A 190 -24.50 1.72 6.53
N SER A 191 -24.30 0.81 5.58
CA SER A 191 -25.30 -0.21 5.25
C SER A 191 -25.54 -1.20 6.40
N LEU A 192 -24.48 -1.57 7.13
CA LEU A 192 -24.57 -2.45 8.30
C LEU A 192 -25.29 -1.76 9.45
N VAL A 193 -24.98 -0.49 9.70
CA VAL A 193 -25.69 0.32 10.72
C VAL A 193 -27.16 0.49 10.36
N TRP A 194 -27.49 0.68 9.07
CA TRP A 194 -28.88 0.75 8.60
C TRP A 194 -29.64 -0.56 8.84
N MET A 195 -28.96 -1.71 8.81
CA MET A 195 -29.61 -3.03 8.98
C MET A 195 -30.00 -3.38 10.42
N LEU A 196 -29.49 -2.64 11.42
CA LEU A 196 -29.82 -2.82 12.84
C LEU A 196 -31.20 -2.24 13.17
#